data_AF-A0A0J1IIA6-F1
#
_entry.id   AF-A0A0J1IIA6-F1
#
_cell.length_a   1.000
_cell.length_b   1.000
_cell.length_c   1.000
_cell.angle_alpha   90.00
_cell.angle_beta   90.00
_cell.angle_gamma   90.00
#
_symmetry.space_group_name_H-M   'P 1'
#
loop_
_entity.id
_entity.type
_entity.pdbx_description
1 polymer ?
#
loop_
_entity_poly.entity_id
_entity_poly.type
_entity_poly.pdbx_seq_one_letter_code
_entity_poly.pdbx_strand_id
1 'polypeptide(L)'
;MLKYFKRPEESKVNDYKDILESYKSEMMKTLDEISQGKGNLVETQKLIKSLIMEQDEKGFWGLIPSPEVDGDIRVDYWYEPTYIATAIMMKFFLKNKEEAEKIEGFGKSLKKGLEASTGRYLKGHGHDEIRGILDALNIFSKSMVLEFVDRYPDFSPEFKVMIDKAHKWLNDSLVKGNTRGDWGEDYKEDMYKTVNALGSFSQEDIKVMVYGTLMKGGSNFKRYMSNAEYLGRCTAVDFALYDLGSFPGAVYSKGDRIKGELYRINRDTLRNIDRLEGEGSLYLRLYAYTEGESGKTEPAYIYVYNHDVYGSNKVSLDDQPWGKPKDSALVWYACYGSNINKDRFMKYINGDETSGNPNKRKGCQDKTPPMDEKPMLIEHPIYFANESSQWDNKGVAFLDTSRRGRCFGKKYLITWEQFERIHELEGKGDSWYNETIELGSEDGIPIKTITHSPRDHKYNLPGTAYIEVIKKGLKDTYPEMTEVEIDAYLIGRFLKKEEIMILDFLRSQEHGVTIHKIAGGLKMDMNSTVNSIFNLKEAGLIRQDGRSVRTGASWDAASAIYYTVLEKREAIDRLVHIR
;
A
#
# COMPACT_ATOMS: atom_id res chain seq x y z
N MET A 1 17.79 -42.43 26.19
CA MET A 1 16.49 -42.19 26.84
C MET A 1 16.50 -42.62 28.29
N LEU A 2 16.33 -41.64 29.19
CA LEU A 2 16.03 -41.85 30.61
C LEU A 2 14.67 -42.55 30.75
N LYS A 3 14.56 -43.53 31.66
CA LYS A 3 13.32 -44.28 31.91
C LYS A 3 12.59 -43.87 33.19
N TYR A 4 13.32 -43.28 34.13
CA TYR A 4 12.84 -42.87 35.45
C TYR A 4 13.56 -41.59 35.86
N PHE A 5 12.82 -40.62 36.40
CA PHE A 5 13.42 -39.46 37.05
C PHE A 5 13.91 -39.88 38.44
N LYS A 6 15.10 -39.45 38.82
CA LYS A 6 15.71 -39.76 40.13
C LYS A 6 16.51 -38.56 40.61
N ARG A 7 16.57 -38.38 41.93
CA ARG A 7 17.49 -37.44 42.57
C ARG A 7 18.74 -38.18 43.01
N PRO A 8 19.94 -37.59 42.86
CA PRO A 8 21.13 -38.18 43.45
C PRO A 8 21.01 -38.18 44.97
N GLU A 9 21.43 -39.28 45.61
CA GLU A 9 21.60 -39.30 47.06
C GLU A 9 22.69 -38.29 47.44
N GLU A 10 22.47 -37.50 48.49
CA GLU A 10 23.50 -36.59 49.04
C GLU A 10 24.71 -37.42 49.47
N SER A 11 25.72 -37.49 48.61
CA SER A 11 26.96 -38.18 48.91
C SER A 11 27.98 -37.18 49.44
N LYS A 12 28.72 -37.57 50.50
CA LYS A 12 29.87 -36.83 51.03
C LYS A 12 31.06 -36.90 50.07
N VAL A 13 30.90 -36.45 48.83
CA VAL A 13 31.89 -36.62 47.76
C VAL A 13 32.21 -35.27 47.14
N ASN A 14 33.50 -35.05 46.84
CA ASN A 14 34.01 -33.84 46.19
C ASN A 14 33.42 -33.59 44.78
N ASP A 15 32.64 -34.53 44.24
CA ASP A 15 32.13 -34.57 42.86
C ASP A 15 30.59 -34.46 42.76
N TYR A 16 29.89 -34.02 43.82
CA TYR A 16 28.41 -33.94 43.82
C TYR A 16 27.86 -33.06 42.67
N LYS A 17 28.58 -31.99 42.30
CA LYS A 17 28.23 -31.13 41.17
C LYS A 17 28.28 -31.88 39.82
N ASP A 18 29.29 -32.70 39.61
CA ASP A 18 29.45 -33.48 38.37
C ASP A 18 28.33 -34.53 38.22
N ILE A 19 27.88 -35.09 39.35
CA ILE A 19 26.71 -35.98 39.37
C ILE A 19 25.44 -35.23 38.97
N LEU A 20 25.19 -34.06 39.56
CA LEU A 20 24.03 -33.23 39.20
C LEU A 20 24.04 -32.86 37.71
N GLU A 21 25.20 -32.48 37.18
CA GLU A 21 25.36 -32.12 35.77
C GLU A 21 25.12 -33.31 34.83
N SER A 22 25.58 -34.51 35.22
CA SER A 22 25.32 -35.75 34.48
C SER A 22 23.82 -36.05 34.40
N TYR A 23 23.07 -35.92 35.50
CA TYR A 23 21.63 -36.14 35.54
C TYR A 23 20.88 -35.14 34.67
N LYS A 24 21.22 -33.86 34.79
CA LYS A 24 20.64 -32.78 33.97
C LYS A 24 20.87 -33.02 32.48
N SER A 25 22.10 -33.38 32.11
CA SER A 25 22.49 -33.73 30.74
C SER A 25 21.68 -34.91 30.20
N GLU A 26 21.42 -35.94 31.01
CA GLU A 26 20.60 -37.09 30.60
C GLU A 26 19.13 -36.72 30.39
N MET A 27 18.57 -35.84 31.23
CA MET A 27 17.22 -35.30 31.05
C MET A 27 17.13 -34.51 29.73
N MET A 28 18.09 -33.64 29.46
CA MET A 28 18.13 -32.83 28.24
C MET A 28 18.24 -33.71 26.99
N LYS A 29 19.14 -34.71 27.01
CA LYS A 29 19.24 -35.72 25.93
C LYS A 29 17.93 -36.46 25.70
N THR A 30 17.20 -36.77 26.76
CA THR A 30 15.90 -37.45 26.67
C THR A 30 14.84 -36.56 26.02
N LEU A 31 14.77 -35.29 26.39
CA LEU A 31 13.90 -34.32 25.72
C LEU A 31 14.27 -34.15 24.24
N ASP A 32 15.56 -34.15 23.89
CA ASP A 32 16.01 -34.13 22.49
C ASP A 32 15.54 -35.36 21.70
N GLU A 33 15.68 -36.56 22.26
CA GLU A 33 15.19 -37.80 21.63
C GLU A 33 13.66 -37.78 21.43
N ILE A 34 12.90 -37.31 22.43
CA ILE A 34 11.43 -37.21 22.36
C ILE A 34 11.01 -36.15 21.33
N SER A 35 11.64 -34.98 21.34
CA SER A 35 11.34 -33.87 20.42
C SER A 35 11.57 -34.24 18.95
N GLN A 36 12.61 -35.04 18.68
CA GLN A 36 12.92 -35.60 17.35
C GLN A 36 12.05 -36.81 16.96
N GLY A 37 11.10 -37.20 17.81
CA GLY A 37 10.21 -38.33 17.55
C GLY A 37 10.86 -39.70 17.68
N LYS A 38 12.08 -39.80 18.21
CA LYS A 38 12.82 -41.04 18.45
C LYS A 38 12.41 -41.74 19.74
N GLY A 39 11.56 -41.11 20.56
CA GLY A 39 11.10 -41.67 21.82
C GLY A 39 10.16 -42.86 21.66
N ASN A 40 10.44 -43.94 22.41
CA ASN A 40 9.56 -45.08 22.52
C ASN A 40 8.36 -44.72 23.43
N LEU A 41 7.14 -44.99 22.96
CA LEU A 41 5.90 -44.63 23.68
C LEU A 41 5.86 -45.22 25.10
N VAL A 42 6.16 -46.52 25.24
CA VAL A 42 6.10 -47.24 26.52
C VAL A 42 7.15 -46.73 27.50
N GLU A 43 8.37 -46.49 27.03
CA GLU A 43 9.44 -45.95 27.88
C GLU A 43 9.16 -44.51 28.27
N THR A 44 8.57 -43.71 27.39
CA THR A 44 8.15 -42.34 27.70
C THR A 44 7.02 -42.33 28.74
N GLN A 45 6.05 -43.25 28.63
CA GLN A 45 4.99 -43.42 29.63
C GLN A 45 5.56 -43.81 31.00
N LYS A 46 6.59 -44.67 31.06
CA LYS A 46 7.29 -45.01 32.31
C LYS A 46 7.96 -43.79 32.92
N LEU A 47 8.68 -43.01 32.11
CA LEU A 47 9.30 -41.77 32.57
C LEU A 47 8.27 -40.78 33.10
N ILE A 48 7.15 -40.61 32.42
CA ILE A 48 6.07 -39.69 32.86
C ILE A 48 5.48 -40.14 34.19
N LYS A 49 5.20 -41.44 34.37
CA LYS A 49 4.73 -41.97 35.66
C LYS A 49 5.75 -41.70 36.76
N SER A 50 7.04 -41.87 36.47
CA SER A 50 8.12 -41.52 37.40
C SER A 50 8.14 -40.03 37.72
N LEU A 51 7.98 -39.15 36.73
CA LEU A 51 7.91 -37.70 36.95
C LEU A 51 6.73 -37.33 37.86
N ILE A 52 5.55 -37.91 37.63
CA ILE A 52 4.36 -37.67 38.46
C ILE A 52 4.62 -38.09 39.92
N MET A 53 5.27 -39.23 40.14
CA MET A 53 5.59 -39.73 41.49
C MET A 53 6.64 -38.88 42.20
N GLU A 54 7.61 -38.35 41.47
CA GLU A 54 8.77 -37.64 42.02
C GLU A 54 8.60 -36.10 42.08
N GLN A 55 7.47 -35.58 41.57
CA GLN A 55 7.18 -34.14 41.62
C GLN A 55 6.92 -33.70 43.08
N ASP A 56 7.56 -32.61 43.50
CA ASP A 56 7.30 -32.08 44.85
C ASP A 56 5.89 -31.45 44.96
N GLU A 57 5.50 -31.09 46.19
CA GLU A 57 4.17 -30.51 46.43
C GLU A 57 3.93 -29.20 45.68
N LYS A 58 5.00 -28.42 45.43
CA LYS A 58 4.98 -27.12 44.75
C LYS A 58 5.11 -27.24 43.22
N GLY A 59 5.33 -28.44 42.69
CA GLY A 59 5.40 -28.71 41.26
C GLY A 59 6.79 -28.85 40.66
N PHE A 60 7.86 -28.82 41.47
CA PHE A 60 9.24 -28.87 40.98
C PHE A 60 9.78 -30.30 40.81
N TRP A 61 10.73 -30.42 39.88
CA TRP A 61 11.58 -31.59 39.67
C TRP A 61 13.05 -31.24 39.91
N GLY A 62 13.35 -30.53 41.00
CA GLY A 62 14.72 -30.20 41.38
C GLY A 62 15.56 -31.46 41.67
N LEU A 63 16.83 -31.42 41.29
CA LEU A 63 17.83 -32.46 41.55
C LEU A 63 18.49 -32.34 42.93
N ILE A 64 18.44 -31.15 43.53
CA ILE A 64 18.88 -30.89 44.92
C ILE A 64 17.69 -31.01 45.89
N PRO A 65 17.90 -31.23 47.20
CA PRO A 65 16.81 -31.46 48.15
C PRO A 65 16.06 -30.19 48.59
N SER A 66 16.66 -29.01 48.45
CA SER A 66 16.05 -27.73 48.83
C SER A 66 16.48 -26.61 47.88
N PRO A 67 15.59 -25.64 47.58
CA PRO A 67 15.94 -24.45 46.81
C PRO A 67 16.67 -23.37 47.64
N GLU A 68 16.88 -23.57 48.94
CA GLU A 68 17.59 -22.66 49.85
C GLU A 68 19.12 -22.75 49.66
N VAL A 69 19.56 -22.44 48.44
CA VAL A 69 20.96 -22.43 48.02
C VAL A 69 21.27 -21.15 47.23
N ASP A 70 22.53 -20.98 46.83
CA ASP A 70 22.96 -19.88 45.97
C ASP A 70 22.17 -19.83 44.65
N GLY A 71 22.07 -18.62 44.09
CA GLY A 71 21.17 -18.35 42.98
C GLY A 71 21.48 -19.15 41.72
N ASP A 72 22.75 -19.36 41.43
CA ASP A 72 23.26 -20.17 40.32
C ASP A 72 22.89 -21.65 40.50
N ILE A 73 23.22 -22.23 41.65
CA ILE A 73 22.90 -23.63 41.98
C ILE A 73 21.38 -23.87 41.93
N ARG A 74 20.59 -22.92 42.44
CA ARG A 74 19.13 -22.99 42.39
C ARG A 74 18.62 -22.95 40.94
N VAL A 75 19.18 -22.11 40.07
CA VAL A 75 18.75 -22.06 38.66
C VAL A 75 19.08 -23.39 37.97
N ASP A 76 20.33 -23.82 38.04
CA ASP A 76 20.86 -24.98 37.30
C ASP A 76 20.25 -26.31 37.74
N TYR A 77 19.97 -26.47 39.04
CA TYR A 77 19.62 -27.76 39.61
C TYR A 77 18.26 -27.81 40.30
N TRP A 78 17.52 -26.70 40.36
CA TRP A 78 16.12 -26.69 40.80
C TRP A 78 15.16 -26.29 39.67
N TYR A 79 15.45 -25.19 38.97
CA TYR A 79 14.59 -24.67 37.90
C TYR A 79 14.81 -25.37 36.56
N GLU A 80 16.05 -25.49 36.08
CA GLU A 80 16.32 -26.09 34.76
C GLU A 80 15.81 -27.54 34.64
N PRO A 81 15.99 -28.43 35.62
CA PRO A 81 15.40 -29.78 35.58
C PRO A 81 13.88 -29.75 35.56
N THR A 82 13.27 -28.77 36.24
CA THR A 82 11.81 -28.54 36.22
C THR A 82 11.34 -28.10 34.83
N TYR A 83 12.08 -27.22 34.15
CA TYR A 83 11.78 -26.82 32.76
C TYR A 83 11.87 -28.02 31.81
N ILE A 84 12.91 -28.84 31.93
CA ILE A 84 13.10 -30.02 31.07
C ILE A 84 11.98 -31.05 31.29
N ALA A 85 11.66 -31.37 32.55
CA ALA A 85 10.57 -32.30 32.88
C ALA A 85 9.21 -31.79 32.36
N THR A 86 8.92 -30.50 32.57
CA THR A 86 7.70 -29.85 32.06
C THR A 86 7.63 -29.95 30.53
N ALA A 87 8.72 -29.63 29.83
CA ALA A 87 8.81 -29.72 28.37
C ALA A 87 8.61 -31.16 27.84
N ILE A 88 9.13 -32.17 28.54
CA ILE A 88 8.88 -33.59 28.22
C ILE A 88 7.38 -33.91 28.30
N MET A 89 6.73 -33.52 29.40
CA MET A 89 5.30 -33.75 29.59
C MET A 89 4.45 -33.00 28.54
N MET A 90 4.76 -31.73 28.27
CA MET A 90 4.09 -30.94 27.23
C MET A 90 4.19 -31.62 25.86
N LYS A 91 5.41 -32.04 25.46
CA LYS A 91 5.64 -32.67 24.16
C LYS A 91 4.88 -34.00 24.05
N PHE A 92 4.84 -34.78 25.14
CA PHE A 92 4.08 -36.01 25.17
C PHE A 92 2.58 -35.77 25.03
N PHE A 93 2.02 -34.78 25.73
CA PHE A 93 0.61 -34.42 25.65
C PHE A 93 0.22 -33.97 24.24
N LEU A 94 1.02 -33.10 23.61
CA LEU A 94 0.77 -32.64 22.24
C LEU A 94 0.72 -33.79 21.23
N LYS A 95 1.62 -34.77 21.37
CA LYS A 95 1.74 -35.87 20.42
C LYS A 95 0.78 -37.03 20.69
N ASN A 96 0.48 -37.31 21.96
CA ASN A 96 -0.26 -38.51 22.38
C ASN A 96 -1.34 -38.16 23.42
N LYS A 97 -2.19 -37.17 23.12
CA LYS A 97 -3.19 -36.64 24.06
C LYS A 97 -4.00 -37.74 24.77
N GLU A 98 -4.60 -38.65 24.00
CA GLU A 98 -5.41 -39.75 24.55
C GLU A 98 -4.61 -40.66 25.49
N GLU A 99 -3.34 -40.92 25.18
CA GLU A 99 -2.47 -41.73 26.03
C GLU A 99 -2.05 -40.98 27.30
N ALA A 100 -1.88 -39.66 27.22
CA ALA A 100 -1.57 -38.83 28.37
C ALA A 100 -2.76 -38.72 29.33
N GLU A 101 -3.98 -38.59 28.82
CA GLU A 101 -5.21 -38.53 29.62
C GLU A 101 -5.51 -39.85 30.36
N LYS A 102 -5.00 -40.99 29.86
CA LYS A 102 -5.08 -42.29 30.56
C LYS A 102 -4.10 -42.42 31.73
N ILE A 103 -3.09 -41.55 31.85
CA ILE A 103 -2.12 -41.60 32.94
C ILE A 103 -2.70 -40.83 34.13
N GLU A 104 -2.98 -41.55 35.22
CA GLU A 104 -3.48 -40.96 36.46
C GLU A 104 -2.57 -39.84 36.96
N GLY A 105 -3.15 -38.68 37.30
CA GLY A 105 -2.42 -37.52 37.81
C GLY A 105 -1.70 -36.68 36.76
N PHE A 106 -1.65 -37.09 35.48
CA PHE A 106 -0.91 -36.40 34.43
C PHE A 106 -1.25 -34.91 34.32
N GLY A 107 -2.54 -34.59 34.12
CA GLY A 107 -2.97 -33.21 33.91
C GLY A 107 -2.67 -32.31 35.12
N LYS A 108 -2.87 -32.83 36.34
CA LYS A 108 -2.55 -32.11 37.58
C LYS A 108 -1.05 -31.86 37.72
N SER A 109 -0.22 -32.85 37.41
CA SER A 109 1.24 -32.76 37.49
C SER A 109 1.81 -31.81 36.44
N LEU A 110 1.32 -31.87 35.19
CA LEU A 110 1.67 -30.94 34.13
C LEU A 110 1.31 -29.49 34.51
N LYS A 111 0.09 -29.25 35.01
CA LYS A 111 -0.34 -27.94 35.50
C LYS A 111 0.63 -27.39 36.57
N LYS A 112 0.93 -28.18 37.60
CA LYS A 112 1.88 -27.79 38.65
C LYS A 112 3.28 -27.49 38.11
N GLY A 113 3.76 -28.27 37.14
CA GLY A 113 5.07 -28.05 36.51
C GLY A 113 5.13 -26.75 35.72
N LEU A 114 4.06 -26.43 34.99
CA LEU A 114 3.91 -25.16 34.28
C LEU A 114 3.90 -23.98 35.27
N GLU A 115 3.11 -24.07 36.34
CA GLU A 115 3.04 -23.05 37.40
C GLU A 115 4.40 -22.86 38.09
N ALA A 116 5.07 -23.95 38.48
CA ALA A 116 6.40 -23.93 39.09
C ALA A 116 7.44 -23.27 38.17
N SER A 117 7.33 -23.49 36.86
CA SER A 117 8.21 -22.89 35.87
C SER A 117 8.09 -21.36 35.78
N THR A 118 7.02 -20.77 36.31
CA THR A 118 6.84 -19.30 36.30
C THR A 118 7.62 -18.56 37.38
N GLY A 119 8.11 -19.25 38.41
CA GLY A 119 8.58 -18.63 39.65
C GLY A 119 9.76 -17.64 39.52
N ARG A 120 10.51 -17.67 38.41
CA ARG A 120 11.60 -16.72 38.11
C ARG A 120 11.40 -15.94 36.81
N TYR A 121 10.24 -16.04 36.17
CA TYR A 121 10.02 -15.45 34.83
C TYR A 121 11.13 -15.85 33.83
N LEU A 122 11.61 -17.09 33.92
CA LEU A 122 12.72 -17.64 33.13
C LEU A 122 14.08 -16.93 33.31
N LYS A 123 14.21 -15.98 34.24
CA LYS A 123 15.46 -15.26 34.48
C LYS A 123 16.53 -16.16 35.10
N GLY A 124 17.77 -15.97 34.62
CA GLY A 124 18.98 -16.58 35.17
C GLY A 124 19.34 -16.06 36.57
N HIS A 125 20.62 -16.16 36.91
CA HIS A 125 21.18 -15.64 38.17
C HIS A 125 22.06 -14.42 37.91
N GLY A 126 22.18 -13.53 38.90
CA GLY A 126 23.07 -12.37 38.84
C GLY A 126 22.80 -11.45 37.64
N HIS A 127 23.87 -11.10 36.90
CA HIS A 127 23.84 -10.22 35.73
C HIS A 127 23.54 -10.96 34.40
N ASP A 128 23.39 -12.29 34.42
CA ASP A 128 23.18 -13.09 33.20
C ASP A 128 21.68 -13.37 32.94
N GLU A 129 20.85 -12.32 33.08
CA GLU A 129 19.39 -12.45 32.94
C GLU A 129 18.98 -12.89 31.52
N ILE A 130 19.64 -12.35 30.49
CA ILE A 130 19.34 -12.63 29.08
C ILE A 130 19.62 -14.09 28.74
N ARG A 131 20.80 -14.61 29.10
CA ARG A 131 21.17 -15.99 28.81
C ARG A 131 20.23 -16.98 29.48
N GLY A 132 19.86 -16.74 30.73
CA GLY A 132 18.90 -17.60 31.43
C GLY A 132 17.55 -17.69 30.71
N ILE A 133 17.05 -16.57 30.17
CA ILE A 133 15.82 -16.56 29.37
C ILE A 133 16.01 -17.37 28.08
N LEU A 134 17.14 -17.20 27.39
CA LEU A 134 17.45 -17.93 26.16
C LEU A 134 17.53 -19.44 26.39
N ASP A 135 18.25 -19.87 27.43
CA ASP A 135 18.42 -21.27 27.79
C ASP A 135 17.06 -21.92 28.13
N ALA A 136 16.24 -21.24 28.92
CA ALA A 136 14.91 -21.73 29.27
C ALA A 136 13.99 -21.83 28.03
N LEU A 137 13.98 -20.82 27.16
CA LEU A 137 13.19 -20.84 25.93
C LEU A 137 13.72 -21.88 24.92
N ASN A 138 15.02 -22.15 24.90
CA ASN A 138 15.61 -23.21 24.09
C ASN A 138 15.18 -24.61 24.56
N ILE A 139 14.98 -24.80 25.88
CA ILE A 139 14.38 -26.03 26.41
C ILE A 139 12.92 -26.14 25.96
N PHE A 140 12.12 -25.10 26.16
CA PHE A 140 10.70 -25.12 25.84
C PHE A 140 10.40 -25.18 24.34
N SER A 141 11.24 -24.60 23.48
CA SER A 141 11.09 -24.67 22.02
C SER A 141 11.11 -26.11 21.50
N LYS A 142 11.89 -27.00 22.13
CA LYS A 142 11.91 -28.46 21.82
C LYS A 142 10.56 -29.15 22.07
N SER A 143 9.70 -28.53 22.89
CA SER A 143 8.35 -29.02 23.19
C SER A 143 7.22 -28.34 22.40
N MET A 144 7.53 -27.45 21.45
CA MET A 144 6.53 -26.65 20.72
C MET A 144 5.68 -25.79 21.66
N VAL A 145 6.33 -25.10 22.60
CA VAL A 145 5.68 -24.36 23.68
C VAL A 145 4.62 -23.36 23.22
N LEU A 146 4.86 -22.61 22.13
CA LEU A 146 3.87 -21.65 21.61
C LEU A 146 2.57 -22.35 21.16
N GLU A 147 2.69 -23.47 20.45
CA GLU A 147 1.52 -24.29 20.06
C GLU A 147 0.78 -24.83 21.30
N PHE A 148 1.53 -25.30 22.30
CA PHE A 148 0.93 -25.82 23.52
C PHE A 148 0.08 -24.76 24.22
N VAL A 149 0.66 -23.58 24.49
CA VAL A 149 -0.02 -22.53 25.27
C VAL A 149 -1.19 -21.92 24.50
N ASP A 150 -1.15 -21.90 23.17
CA ASP A 150 -2.26 -21.41 22.34
C ASP A 150 -3.41 -22.42 22.26
N ARG A 151 -3.11 -23.73 22.16
CA ARG A 151 -4.15 -24.76 22.08
C ARG A 151 -4.76 -25.10 23.43
N TYR A 152 -3.99 -25.00 24.51
CA TYR A 152 -4.42 -25.37 25.85
C TYR A 152 -4.08 -24.30 26.90
N PRO A 153 -4.60 -23.07 26.75
CA PRO A 153 -4.29 -21.96 27.65
C PRO A 153 -4.69 -22.25 29.10
N ASP A 154 -5.72 -23.08 29.31
CA ASP A 154 -6.29 -23.37 30.62
C ASP A 154 -5.41 -24.26 31.51
N PHE A 155 -4.36 -24.90 30.96
CA PHE A 155 -3.40 -25.65 31.79
C PHE A 155 -2.67 -24.72 32.77
N SER A 156 -2.24 -23.54 32.32
CA SER A 156 -1.68 -22.48 33.16
C SER A 156 -1.72 -21.15 32.40
N PRO A 157 -2.71 -20.29 32.68
CA PRO A 157 -2.80 -18.94 32.10
C PRO A 157 -1.56 -18.09 32.41
N GLU A 158 -0.98 -18.24 33.60
CA GLU A 158 0.22 -17.53 34.05
C GLU A 158 1.45 -17.92 33.21
N PHE A 159 1.62 -19.22 32.94
CA PHE A 159 2.70 -19.71 32.10
C PHE A 159 2.55 -19.23 30.65
N LYS A 160 1.32 -19.24 30.10
CA LYS A 160 1.04 -18.65 28.79
C LYS A 160 1.48 -17.19 28.72
N VAL A 161 1.04 -16.37 29.67
CA VAL A 161 1.38 -14.94 29.71
C VAL A 161 2.90 -14.73 29.82
N MET A 162 3.60 -15.56 30.60
CA MET A 162 5.05 -15.51 30.71
C MET A 162 5.74 -15.81 29.38
N ILE A 163 5.34 -16.89 28.69
CA ILE A 163 5.89 -17.28 27.39
C ILE A 163 5.61 -16.22 26.34
N ASP A 164 4.39 -15.69 26.27
CA ASP A 164 4.01 -14.65 25.31
C ASP A 164 4.85 -13.37 25.54
N LYS A 165 5.06 -12.99 26.81
CA LYS A 165 5.91 -11.84 27.15
C LYS A 165 7.38 -12.08 26.80
N ALA A 166 7.92 -13.27 27.07
CA ALA A 166 9.31 -13.59 26.77
C ALA A 166 9.56 -13.66 25.26
N HIS A 167 8.65 -14.28 24.51
CA HIS A 167 8.70 -14.32 23.05
C HIS A 167 8.58 -12.92 22.42
N LYS A 168 7.63 -12.10 22.92
CA LYS A 168 7.51 -10.71 22.49
C LYS A 168 8.77 -9.91 22.79
N TRP A 169 9.33 -10.05 23.99
CA TRP A 169 10.57 -9.36 24.38
C TRP A 169 11.74 -9.74 23.47
N LEU A 170 11.90 -11.03 23.14
CA LEU A 170 12.92 -11.49 22.19
C LEU A 170 12.76 -10.86 20.81
N ASN A 171 11.55 -10.93 20.26
CA ASN A 171 11.23 -10.37 18.96
C ASN A 171 11.50 -8.86 18.94
N ASP A 172 10.98 -8.13 19.93
CA ASP A 172 11.20 -6.69 20.09
C ASP A 172 12.69 -6.33 20.22
N SER A 173 13.48 -7.16 20.91
CA SER A 173 14.91 -6.92 21.13
C SER A 173 15.70 -7.07 19.83
N LEU A 174 15.40 -8.10 19.02
CA LEU A 174 15.98 -8.27 17.68
C LEU A 174 15.60 -7.12 16.75
N VAL A 175 14.30 -6.80 16.73
CA VAL A 175 13.70 -5.75 15.90
C VAL A 175 14.32 -4.37 16.23
N LYS A 176 14.55 -4.06 17.51
CA LYS A 176 15.10 -2.77 17.98
C LYS A 176 16.64 -2.74 17.99
N GLY A 177 17.31 -3.86 17.73
CA GLY A 177 18.77 -3.98 17.90
C GLY A 177 19.25 -3.96 19.36
N ASN A 178 18.35 -4.16 20.32
CA ASN A 178 18.67 -4.19 21.76
C ASN A 178 19.12 -5.59 22.18
N THR A 179 20.22 -6.08 21.61
CA THR A 179 20.68 -7.47 21.78
C THR A 179 21.86 -7.63 22.74
N ARG A 180 22.32 -6.54 23.37
CA ARG A 180 23.51 -6.55 24.22
C ARG A 180 23.20 -6.77 25.70
N GLY A 181 24.06 -7.55 26.37
CA GLY A 181 24.04 -7.74 27.82
C GLY A 181 24.68 -6.60 28.60
N ASP A 182 24.58 -6.68 29.93
CA ASP A 182 25.13 -5.69 30.86
C ASP A 182 26.64 -5.48 30.72
N TRP A 183 27.37 -6.48 30.23
CA TRP A 183 28.83 -6.43 30.03
C TRP A 183 29.24 -6.31 28.55
N GLY A 184 28.28 -6.02 27.67
CA GLY A 184 28.52 -5.85 26.24
C GLY A 184 28.59 -7.15 25.44
N GLU A 185 28.16 -8.28 26.02
CA GLU A 185 27.91 -9.52 25.29
C GLU A 185 26.91 -9.26 24.16
N ASP A 186 27.07 -9.90 22.99
CA ASP A 186 26.12 -9.78 21.89
C ASP A 186 25.31 -11.07 21.76
N TYR A 187 24.05 -11.00 22.16
CA TYR A 187 23.12 -12.13 22.07
C TYR A 187 22.31 -12.13 20.77
N LYS A 188 22.63 -11.28 19.78
CA LYS A 188 21.82 -11.16 18.54
C LYS A 188 21.61 -12.51 17.87
N GLU A 189 22.68 -13.29 17.71
CA GLU A 189 22.61 -14.60 17.05
C GLU A 189 21.83 -15.62 17.89
N ASP A 190 22.02 -15.65 19.20
CA ASP A 190 21.34 -16.59 20.09
C ASP A 190 19.84 -16.26 20.23
N MET A 191 19.49 -14.98 20.40
CA MET A 191 18.11 -14.51 20.37
C MET A 191 17.41 -14.91 19.07
N TYR A 192 18.10 -14.73 17.94
CA TYR A 192 17.56 -15.10 16.63
C TYR A 192 17.32 -16.60 16.51
N LYS A 193 18.29 -17.43 16.91
CA LYS A 193 18.14 -18.89 16.95
C LYS A 193 16.96 -19.30 17.84
N THR A 194 16.81 -18.68 19.01
CA THR A 194 15.71 -18.97 19.93
C THR A 194 14.35 -18.57 19.36
N VAL A 195 14.20 -17.38 18.77
CA VAL A 195 12.95 -16.96 18.10
C VAL A 195 12.57 -17.92 16.98
N ASN A 196 13.54 -18.29 16.14
CA ASN A 196 13.30 -19.26 15.05
C ASN A 196 12.91 -20.65 15.58
N ALA A 197 13.52 -21.11 16.68
CA ALA A 197 13.14 -22.36 17.32
C ALA A 197 11.72 -22.31 17.90
N LEU A 198 11.32 -21.18 18.51
CA LEU A 198 9.98 -20.96 19.06
C LEU A 198 8.91 -20.89 17.97
N GLY A 199 9.22 -20.25 16.84
CA GLY A 199 8.31 -20.07 15.70
C GLY A 199 7.97 -21.34 14.90
N SER A 200 8.45 -22.50 15.32
CA SER A 200 8.11 -23.80 14.71
C SER A 200 6.68 -24.23 15.08
N PHE A 201 5.66 -23.49 14.62
CA PHE A 201 4.24 -23.83 14.77
C PHE A 201 3.90 -25.22 14.18
N SER A 202 2.75 -25.75 14.61
CA SER A 202 2.06 -26.91 14.04
C SER A 202 2.11 -26.88 12.51
N GLN A 203 2.25 -28.05 11.89
CA GLN A 203 2.49 -28.27 10.46
C GLN A 203 1.48 -27.64 9.48
N GLU A 204 0.43 -26.95 9.93
CA GLU A 204 -0.77 -26.66 9.13
C GLU A 204 -1.22 -25.17 9.03
N ASP A 205 -0.69 -24.22 9.83
CA ASP A 205 -1.17 -22.81 9.76
C ASP A 205 -0.05 -21.76 9.99
N ILE A 206 0.86 -21.61 9.03
CA ILE A 206 1.89 -20.56 9.05
C ILE A 206 1.35 -19.34 8.33
N LYS A 207 1.33 -18.17 9.00
CA LYS A 207 0.95 -16.90 8.37
C LYS A 207 2.17 -16.04 8.06
N VAL A 208 2.23 -15.50 6.86
CA VAL A 208 3.27 -14.57 6.42
C VAL A 208 2.63 -13.32 5.81
N MET A 209 3.15 -12.16 6.21
CA MET A 209 2.86 -10.87 5.63
C MET A 209 3.94 -10.52 4.62
N VAL A 210 3.52 -10.26 3.38
CA VAL A 210 4.41 -9.85 2.28
C VAL A 210 4.07 -8.44 1.83
N TYR A 211 5.10 -7.65 1.53
CA TYR A 211 4.98 -6.20 1.31
C TYR A 211 5.72 -5.70 0.05
N GLY A 212 6.12 -6.62 -0.84
CA GLY A 212 6.89 -6.31 -2.04
C GLY A 212 6.94 -7.41 -3.10
N THR A 213 8.14 -7.90 -3.46
CA THR A 213 8.35 -8.85 -4.58
C THR A 213 7.52 -10.15 -4.47
N LEU A 214 7.15 -10.56 -3.26
CA LEU A 214 6.33 -11.73 -2.96
C LEU A 214 4.82 -11.47 -2.97
N MET A 215 4.36 -10.22 -3.09
CA MET A 215 2.94 -9.89 -3.22
C MET A 215 2.38 -10.33 -4.57
N LYS A 216 1.06 -10.48 -4.69
CA LYS A 216 0.39 -10.79 -5.96
C LYS A 216 0.76 -9.75 -7.02
N GLY A 217 1.29 -10.22 -8.15
CA GLY A 217 1.80 -9.37 -9.24
C GLY A 217 3.29 -9.00 -9.12
N GLY A 218 3.92 -9.26 -7.97
CA GLY A 218 5.36 -9.13 -7.79
C GLY A 218 6.16 -10.22 -8.53
N SER A 219 7.42 -9.92 -8.82
CA SER A 219 8.32 -10.77 -9.62
C SER A 219 8.55 -12.17 -9.04
N ASN A 220 8.46 -12.32 -7.72
CA ASN A 220 8.70 -13.59 -7.01
C ASN A 220 7.41 -14.38 -6.72
N PHE A 221 6.22 -13.77 -6.84
CA PHE A 221 4.95 -14.40 -6.47
C PHE A 221 4.71 -15.75 -7.15
N LYS A 222 4.80 -15.80 -8.48
CA LYS A 222 4.46 -17.02 -9.25
C LYS A 222 5.31 -18.23 -8.85
N ARG A 223 6.57 -17.98 -8.49
CA ARG A 223 7.55 -19.02 -8.16
C ARG A 223 7.43 -19.52 -6.71
N TYR A 224 7.13 -18.63 -5.76
CA TYR A 224 7.21 -18.94 -4.33
C TYR A 224 5.86 -18.96 -3.61
N MET A 225 4.88 -18.20 -4.08
CA MET A 225 3.62 -17.93 -3.37
C MET A 225 2.38 -18.48 -4.10
N SER A 226 2.54 -19.15 -5.25
CA SER A 226 1.42 -19.60 -6.09
C SER A 226 0.46 -20.58 -5.40
N ASN A 227 0.95 -21.37 -4.44
CA ASN A 227 0.14 -22.30 -3.64
C ASN A 227 -0.24 -21.75 -2.26
N ALA A 228 0.09 -20.50 -1.96
CA ALA A 228 -0.27 -19.86 -0.70
C ALA A 228 -1.76 -19.48 -0.69
N GLU A 229 -2.43 -19.70 0.44
CA GLU A 229 -3.82 -19.25 0.61
C GLU A 229 -3.83 -17.77 0.98
N TYR A 230 -4.53 -16.97 0.18
CA TYR A 230 -4.65 -15.54 0.42
C TYR A 230 -5.68 -15.25 1.52
N LEU A 231 -5.25 -14.54 2.57
CA LEU A 231 -6.10 -14.20 3.73
C LEU A 231 -6.64 -12.77 3.69
N GLY A 232 -6.11 -11.91 2.80
CA GLY A 232 -6.57 -10.53 2.63
C GLY A 232 -5.43 -9.51 2.66
N ARG A 233 -5.79 -8.24 2.50
CA ARG A 233 -4.85 -7.12 2.71
C ARG A 233 -4.70 -6.86 4.21
N CYS A 234 -3.51 -6.43 4.60
CA CYS A 234 -3.26 -6.03 5.97
C CYS A 234 -2.21 -4.92 6.06
N THR A 235 -2.06 -4.39 7.27
CA THR A 235 -1.03 -3.41 7.61
C THR A 235 -0.20 -3.92 8.78
N ALA A 236 1.12 -4.03 8.59
CA ALA A 236 2.04 -4.26 9.69
C ALA A 236 2.30 -2.94 10.44
N VAL A 237 2.30 -2.98 11.77
CA VAL A 237 2.56 -1.82 12.63
C VAL A 237 4.00 -1.83 13.16
N ASP A 238 4.55 -0.64 13.42
CA ASP A 238 5.90 -0.40 13.91
C ASP A 238 7.02 -0.78 12.90
N PHE A 239 6.72 -0.69 11.61
CA PHE A 239 7.71 -0.87 10.54
C PHE A 239 7.61 0.24 9.50
N ALA A 240 8.76 0.69 9.00
CA ALA A 240 8.89 1.58 7.86
C ALA A 240 9.37 0.79 6.63
N LEU A 241 8.82 1.14 5.47
CA LEU A 241 9.22 0.55 4.20
C LEU A 241 10.24 1.44 3.49
N TYR A 242 11.32 0.86 2.99
CA TYR A 242 12.35 1.53 2.22
C TYR A 242 12.47 0.91 0.83
N ASP A 243 12.72 1.74 -0.17
CA ASP A 243 13.07 1.30 -1.50
C ASP A 243 14.58 1.10 -1.61
N LEU A 244 15.00 -0.15 -1.81
CA LEU A 244 16.40 -0.56 -1.97
C LEU A 244 16.76 -0.78 -3.45
N GLY A 245 15.90 -0.34 -4.38
CA GLY A 245 16.06 -0.48 -5.81
C GLY A 245 15.31 -1.70 -6.35
N SER A 246 15.98 -2.85 -6.47
CA SER A 246 15.37 -4.05 -7.05
C SER A 246 14.46 -4.82 -6.08
N PHE A 247 14.46 -4.45 -4.80
CA PHE A 247 13.63 -5.04 -3.74
C PHE A 247 13.35 -4.01 -2.62
N PRO A 248 12.29 -4.18 -1.80
CA PRO A 248 12.04 -3.34 -0.63
C PRO A 248 12.74 -3.84 0.62
N GLY A 249 13.04 -2.95 1.56
CA GLY A 249 13.40 -3.32 2.93
C GLY A 249 12.37 -2.82 3.95
N ALA A 250 11.75 -3.72 4.70
CA ALA A 250 11.05 -3.34 5.94
C ALA A 250 12.09 -3.19 7.07
N VAL A 251 12.05 -2.07 7.79
CA VAL A 251 12.90 -1.82 8.96
C VAL A 251 12.02 -1.41 10.13
N TYR A 252 12.40 -1.79 11.35
CA TYR A 252 11.67 -1.34 12.54
C TYR A 252 11.63 0.18 12.60
N SER A 253 10.44 0.71 12.79
CA SER A 253 10.25 2.14 13.06
C SER A 253 8.95 2.33 13.82
N LYS A 254 9.08 2.70 15.09
CA LYS A 254 7.94 2.83 16.00
C LYS A 254 6.92 3.85 15.44
N GLY A 255 5.66 3.43 15.33
CA GLY A 255 4.55 4.24 14.83
C GLY A 255 4.39 4.28 13.31
N ASP A 256 5.37 3.82 12.54
CA ASP A 256 5.22 3.66 11.09
C ASP A 256 4.42 2.40 10.74
N ARG A 257 3.95 2.34 9.49
CA ARG A 257 3.06 1.30 9.00
C ARG A 257 3.47 0.83 7.60
N ILE A 258 3.31 -0.47 7.34
CA ILE A 258 3.55 -1.10 6.03
C ILE A 258 2.28 -1.79 5.51
N LYS A 259 1.75 -1.34 4.36
CA LYS A 259 0.67 -2.00 3.62
C LYS A 259 1.20 -3.23 2.88
N GLY A 260 0.41 -4.29 2.83
CA GLY A 260 0.75 -5.51 2.08
C GLY A 260 -0.36 -6.55 2.12
N GLU A 261 0.03 -7.81 2.00
CA GLU A 261 -0.85 -8.96 1.84
C GLU A 261 -0.52 -10.06 2.84
N LEU A 262 -1.56 -10.62 3.47
CA LEU A 262 -1.44 -11.73 4.39
C LEU A 262 -1.75 -13.05 3.68
N TYR A 263 -0.88 -14.04 3.89
CA TYR A 263 -1.04 -15.38 3.34
C TYR A 263 -0.89 -16.44 4.41
N ARG A 264 -1.63 -17.54 4.26
CA ARG A 264 -1.34 -18.81 4.91
C ARG A 264 -0.48 -19.67 3.98
N ILE A 265 0.60 -20.22 4.52
CA ILE A 265 1.59 -21.01 3.80
C ILE A 265 1.92 -22.31 4.56
N ASN A 266 2.52 -23.26 3.85
CA ASN A 266 3.08 -24.47 4.46
C ASN A 266 4.59 -24.31 4.71
N ARG A 267 5.20 -25.30 5.37
CA ARG A 267 6.64 -25.29 5.72
C ARG A 267 7.56 -25.28 4.51
N ASP A 268 7.19 -25.93 3.41
CA ASP A 268 8.04 -25.98 2.23
C ASP A 268 8.06 -24.63 1.51
N THR A 269 6.91 -23.95 1.44
CA THR A 269 6.83 -22.55 1.00
C THR A 269 7.69 -21.66 1.89
N LEU A 270 7.57 -21.75 3.21
CA LEU A 270 8.37 -20.96 4.14
C LEU A 270 9.88 -21.16 3.91
N ARG A 271 10.34 -22.41 3.80
CA ARG A 271 11.76 -22.74 3.51
C ARG A 271 12.25 -22.16 2.18
N ASN A 272 11.39 -22.13 1.17
CA ASN A 272 11.75 -21.59 -0.13
C ASN A 272 11.86 -20.05 -0.08
N ILE A 273 10.99 -19.39 0.69
CA ILE A 273 11.08 -17.94 0.93
C ILE A 273 12.34 -17.63 1.75
N ASP A 274 12.65 -18.40 2.79
CA ASP A 274 13.88 -18.19 3.58
C ASP A 274 15.15 -18.22 2.73
N ARG A 275 15.20 -19.15 1.76
CA ARG A 275 16.31 -19.23 0.81
C ARG A 275 16.36 -18.05 -0.15
N LEU A 276 15.20 -17.58 -0.62
CA LEU A 276 15.11 -16.42 -1.50
C LEU A 276 15.56 -15.15 -0.79
N GLU A 277 15.04 -14.91 0.41
CA GLU A 277 15.27 -13.70 1.20
C GLU A 277 16.61 -13.76 1.96
N GLY A 278 17.39 -14.84 1.85
CA GLY A 278 18.65 -14.96 2.58
C GLY A 278 18.47 -14.83 4.08
N GLU A 279 17.49 -15.55 4.64
CA GLU A 279 17.11 -15.51 6.05
C GLU A 279 18.34 -15.70 6.96
N GLY A 280 18.48 -14.82 7.96
CA GLY A 280 19.62 -14.76 8.89
C GLY A 280 20.82 -13.96 8.39
N SER A 281 20.85 -13.61 7.10
CA SER A 281 21.90 -12.77 6.50
C SER A 281 21.33 -11.45 5.98
N LEU A 282 20.58 -11.49 4.87
CA LEU A 282 20.01 -10.30 4.21
C LEU A 282 18.74 -9.81 4.92
N TYR A 283 17.86 -10.74 5.29
CA TYR A 283 16.66 -10.46 6.07
C TYR A 283 16.61 -11.32 7.32
N LEU A 284 15.97 -10.80 8.37
CA LEU A 284 15.57 -11.56 9.55
C LEU A 284 14.07 -11.83 9.45
N ARG A 285 13.66 -13.09 9.59
CA ARG A 285 12.24 -13.41 9.70
C ARG A 285 11.79 -13.21 11.15
N LEU A 286 10.90 -12.26 11.36
CA LEU A 286 10.43 -11.84 12.69
C LEU A 286 8.89 -11.83 12.72
N TYR A 287 8.30 -11.68 13.89
CA TYR A 287 6.86 -11.46 14.01
C TYR A 287 6.51 -9.98 13.89
N ALA A 288 5.46 -9.71 13.13
CA ALA A 288 4.75 -8.43 13.16
C ALA A 288 3.29 -8.67 13.56
N TYR A 289 2.74 -7.71 14.30
CA TYR A 289 1.30 -7.61 14.42
C TYR A 289 0.75 -6.98 13.13
N THR A 290 -0.22 -7.66 12.55
CA THR A 290 -0.87 -7.23 11.31
C THR A 290 -2.33 -6.90 11.58
N GLU A 291 -2.79 -5.76 11.10
CA GLU A 291 -4.19 -5.34 11.14
C GLU A 291 -4.83 -5.64 9.78
N GLY A 292 -5.78 -6.57 9.75
CA GLY A 292 -6.56 -6.88 8.54
C GLY A 292 -7.70 -5.87 8.29
N GLU A 293 -8.35 -5.96 7.13
CA GLU A 293 -9.45 -5.07 6.74
C GLU A 293 -10.66 -5.10 7.71
N SER A 294 -10.86 -6.20 8.42
CA SER A 294 -11.91 -6.34 9.45
C SER A 294 -11.57 -5.68 10.80
N GLY A 295 -10.38 -5.07 10.92
CA GLY A 295 -9.85 -4.54 12.17
C GLY A 295 -9.30 -5.61 13.11
N LYS A 296 -9.32 -6.89 12.72
CA LYS A 296 -8.71 -7.98 13.48
C LYS A 296 -7.19 -7.87 13.44
N THR A 297 -6.56 -7.87 14.61
CA THR A 297 -5.09 -7.94 14.73
C THR A 297 -4.65 -9.38 14.91
N GLU A 298 -3.70 -9.84 14.09
CA GLU A 298 -3.11 -11.17 14.21
C GLU A 298 -1.58 -11.12 13.99
N PRO A 299 -0.80 -11.97 14.70
CA PRO A 299 0.62 -12.11 14.44
C PRO A 299 0.86 -12.85 13.12
N ALA A 300 1.85 -12.37 12.35
CA ALA A 300 2.33 -13.03 11.14
C ALA A 300 3.85 -12.86 11.01
N TYR A 301 4.49 -13.77 10.29
CA TYR A 301 5.88 -13.58 9.90
C TYR A 301 6.02 -12.40 8.94
N ILE A 302 7.08 -11.63 9.13
CA ILE A 302 7.55 -10.58 8.22
C ILE A 302 9.05 -10.78 8.02
N TYR A 303 9.55 -10.54 6.80
CA TYR A 303 10.99 -10.46 6.57
C TYR A 303 11.43 -9.02 6.82
N VAL A 304 12.39 -8.79 7.71
CA VAL A 304 12.88 -7.46 8.09
C VAL A 304 14.31 -7.33 7.58
N TYR A 305 14.61 -6.24 6.88
CA TYR A 305 15.93 -6.00 6.31
C TYR A 305 16.99 -5.89 7.40
N ASN A 306 18.09 -6.65 7.28
CA ASN A 306 19.10 -6.82 8.33
C ASN A 306 20.32 -5.90 8.16
N HIS A 307 20.24 -4.89 7.29
CA HIS A 307 21.31 -3.92 7.09
C HIS A 307 20.80 -2.49 7.24
N ASP A 308 21.75 -1.56 7.32
CA ASP A 308 21.46 -0.14 7.40
C ASP A 308 20.85 0.38 6.08
N VAL A 309 19.94 1.37 6.20
CA VAL A 309 19.18 1.95 5.08
C VAL A 309 19.60 3.40 4.77
N TYR A 310 20.80 3.81 5.22
CA TYR A 310 21.33 5.14 4.96
C TYR A 310 21.46 5.40 3.45
N GLY A 311 20.84 6.49 3.00
CA GLY A 311 20.78 6.89 1.59
C GLY A 311 19.65 6.23 0.79
N SER A 312 18.88 5.30 1.38
CA SER A 312 17.69 4.73 0.75
C SER A 312 16.46 5.62 0.96
N ASN A 313 15.54 5.59 0.00
CA ASN A 313 14.30 6.36 0.09
C ASN A 313 13.27 5.63 0.94
N LYS A 314 12.77 6.28 2.00
CA LYS A 314 11.60 5.78 2.73
C LYS A 314 10.35 5.91 1.85
N VAL A 315 9.60 4.83 1.71
CA VAL A 315 8.36 4.77 0.91
C VAL A 315 7.20 5.29 1.78
N SER A 316 6.57 6.37 1.33
CA SER A 316 5.41 6.96 2.02
C SER A 316 4.23 5.98 2.05
N LEU A 317 3.33 6.13 3.03
CA LEU A 317 2.13 5.26 3.11
C LEU A 317 1.25 5.30 1.86
N ASP A 318 1.25 6.41 1.11
CA ASP A 318 0.47 6.58 -0.11
C ASP A 318 1.11 5.86 -1.30
N ASP A 319 2.44 5.79 -1.32
CA ASP A 319 3.22 5.10 -2.35
C ASP A 319 3.33 3.59 -2.12
N GLN A 320 2.86 3.09 -0.97
CA GLN A 320 2.81 1.66 -0.64
C GLN A 320 1.62 0.92 -1.28
N PRO A 321 1.69 -0.42 -1.42
CA PRO A 321 2.83 -1.31 -1.16
C PRO A 321 3.98 -1.14 -2.16
N TRP A 322 5.18 -1.65 -1.83
CA TRP A 322 6.34 -1.55 -2.72
C TRP A 322 6.12 -2.31 -4.02
N GLY A 323 6.71 -1.81 -5.11
CA GLY A 323 6.65 -2.47 -6.40
C GLY A 323 5.29 -2.38 -7.08
N LYS A 324 4.37 -1.50 -6.62
CA LYS A 324 3.37 -0.92 -7.53
C LYS A 324 4.13 -0.43 -8.76
N PRO A 325 3.98 -1.06 -9.94
CA PRO A 325 4.56 -0.50 -11.12
C PRO A 325 3.83 0.83 -11.30
N LYS A 326 4.56 1.94 -11.28
CA LYS A 326 4.03 3.17 -11.87
C LYS A 326 3.53 2.91 -13.29
N ASP A 327 3.93 1.81 -13.94
CA ASP A 327 3.66 1.58 -15.34
C ASP A 327 2.52 0.58 -15.67
N SER A 328 1.89 -0.10 -14.69
CA SER A 328 0.75 -1.03 -14.94
C SER A 328 -0.50 -0.78 -14.10
N ALA A 329 -0.46 0.18 -13.17
CA ALA A 329 -1.67 0.65 -12.51
C ALA A 329 -2.60 1.30 -13.55
N LEU A 330 -3.89 0.97 -13.51
CA LEU A 330 -4.85 1.62 -14.40
C LEU A 330 -5.30 2.96 -13.83
N VAL A 331 -5.58 3.90 -14.72
CA VAL A 331 -6.16 5.21 -14.40
C VAL A 331 -7.16 5.60 -15.48
N TRP A 332 -8.26 6.21 -15.05
CA TRP A 332 -9.18 6.88 -15.95
C TRP A 332 -8.68 8.29 -16.24
N TYR A 333 -8.11 8.52 -17.42
CA TYR A 333 -7.75 9.86 -17.87
C TYR A 333 -8.97 10.60 -18.42
N ALA A 334 -9.50 11.55 -17.64
CA ALA A 334 -10.59 12.43 -18.04
C ALA A 334 -10.06 13.63 -18.83
N CYS A 335 -10.55 13.82 -20.04
CA CYS A 335 -10.19 14.92 -20.93
C CYS A 335 -11.42 15.75 -21.32
N TYR A 336 -11.19 17.06 -21.51
CA TYR A 336 -12.24 18.06 -21.74
C TYR A 336 -11.92 19.00 -22.92
N GLY A 337 -10.67 19.01 -23.38
CA GLY A 337 -10.21 19.77 -24.55
C GLY A 337 -10.07 18.87 -25.78
N SER A 338 -9.09 19.16 -26.63
CA SER A 338 -8.90 18.45 -27.90
C SER A 338 -8.69 16.93 -27.80
N ASN A 339 -8.26 16.43 -26.63
CA ASN A 339 -8.07 14.99 -26.41
C ASN A 339 -9.39 14.21 -26.33
N ILE A 340 -10.54 14.88 -26.31
CA ILE A 340 -11.84 14.21 -26.51
C ILE A 340 -11.96 13.56 -27.91
N ASN A 341 -11.20 14.08 -28.88
CA ASN A 341 -11.06 13.46 -30.19
C ASN A 341 -10.11 12.26 -30.13
N LYS A 342 -10.62 11.05 -30.39
CA LYS A 342 -9.86 9.80 -30.27
C LYS A 342 -8.66 9.73 -31.21
N ASP A 343 -8.81 10.17 -32.46
CA ASP A 343 -7.72 10.16 -33.45
C ASP A 343 -6.54 11.00 -32.95
N ARG A 344 -6.85 12.18 -32.36
CA ARG A 344 -5.84 13.04 -31.73
C ARG A 344 -5.26 12.40 -30.48
N PHE A 345 -6.08 11.87 -29.59
CA PHE A 345 -5.62 11.22 -28.36
C PHE A 345 -4.62 10.09 -28.67
N MET A 346 -4.93 9.24 -29.65
CA MET A 346 -4.08 8.11 -30.05
C MET A 346 -2.70 8.54 -30.59
N LYS A 347 -2.51 9.80 -31.02
CA LYS A 347 -1.19 10.32 -31.38
C LYS A 347 -0.26 10.45 -30.17
N TYR A 348 -0.79 10.65 -28.96
CA TYR A 348 0.02 10.66 -27.74
C TYR A 348 0.47 9.24 -27.37
N ILE A 349 -0.39 8.24 -27.58
CA ILE A 349 -0.09 6.82 -27.35
C ILE A 349 0.92 6.31 -28.39
N ASN A 350 0.59 6.40 -29.67
CA ASN A 350 1.37 5.79 -30.75
C ASN A 350 2.60 6.61 -31.16
N GLY A 351 2.54 7.92 -30.97
CA GLY A 351 3.44 8.90 -31.55
C GLY A 351 2.83 9.60 -32.77
N ASP A 352 3.30 10.82 -33.05
CA ASP A 352 2.93 11.62 -34.24
C ASP A 352 4.17 11.87 -35.11
N GLU A 353 4.33 11.08 -36.17
CA GLU A 353 5.45 11.21 -37.11
C GLU A 353 5.53 12.59 -37.78
N THR A 354 4.39 13.27 -37.93
CA THR A 354 4.31 14.61 -38.56
C THR A 354 4.75 15.72 -37.62
N SER A 355 4.92 15.43 -36.33
CA SER A 355 5.33 16.42 -35.33
C SER A 355 6.78 16.88 -35.55
N GLY A 356 7.05 18.18 -35.39
CA GLY A 356 8.41 18.72 -35.33
C GLY A 356 9.16 18.34 -34.05
N ASN A 357 8.47 17.86 -33.01
CA ASN A 357 9.03 17.52 -31.71
C ASN A 357 9.38 16.01 -31.63
N PRO A 358 10.67 15.63 -31.46
CA PRO A 358 11.11 14.24 -31.40
C PRO A 358 10.44 13.40 -30.31
N ASN A 359 10.08 14.00 -29.17
CA ASN A 359 9.39 13.30 -28.08
C ASN A 359 7.95 12.95 -28.46
N LYS A 360 7.25 13.88 -29.13
CA LYS A 360 5.90 13.63 -29.66
C LYS A 360 5.89 12.61 -30.79
N ARG A 361 6.98 12.46 -31.56
CA ARG A 361 7.10 11.40 -32.58
C ARG A 361 7.13 10.00 -31.98
N LYS A 362 7.69 9.83 -30.77
CA LYS A 362 7.85 8.52 -30.14
C LYS A 362 6.55 8.00 -29.49
N GLY A 363 5.78 8.90 -28.88
CA GLY A 363 4.57 8.56 -28.11
C GLY A 363 4.87 7.99 -26.72
N CYS A 364 4.02 7.06 -26.28
CA CYS A 364 4.15 6.28 -25.05
C CYS A 364 5.02 5.05 -25.25
N GLN A 365 5.55 4.51 -24.14
CA GLN A 365 6.25 3.23 -24.16
C GLN A 365 5.25 2.09 -24.35
N ASP A 366 4.15 2.10 -23.59
CA ASP A 366 3.01 1.23 -23.84
C ASP A 366 2.12 1.84 -24.93
N LYS A 367 2.05 1.16 -26.08
CA LYS A 367 1.27 1.58 -27.24
C LYS A 367 -0.08 0.86 -27.36
N THR A 368 -0.47 0.08 -26.34
CA THR A 368 -1.79 -0.54 -26.34
C THR A 368 -2.88 0.55 -26.35
N PRO A 369 -3.97 0.37 -27.12
CA PRO A 369 -5.08 1.31 -27.09
C PRO A 369 -5.74 1.33 -25.70
N PRO A 370 -6.48 2.40 -25.34
CA PRO A 370 -7.26 2.42 -24.11
C PRO A 370 -8.10 1.17 -23.95
N MET A 371 -8.07 0.61 -22.74
CA MET A 371 -8.82 -0.61 -22.42
C MET A 371 -10.33 -0.37 -22.44
N ASP A 372 -10.74 0.86 -22.19
CA ASP A 372 -12.13 1.30 -22.22
C ASP A 372 -12.20 2.83 -22.44
N GLU A 373 -13.34 3.33 -22.92
CA GLU A 373 -13.59 4.76 -23.08
C GLU A 373 -15.07 5.09 -22.83
N LYS A 374 -15.36 6.14 -22.05
CA LYS A 374 -16.73 6.51 -21.66
C LYS A 374 -16.95 8.03 -21.66
N PRO A 375 -18.19 8.51 -21.92
CA PRO A 375 -18.54 9.89 -21.63
C PRO A 375 -18.39 10.21 -20.14
N MET A 376 -18.02 11.45 -19.83
CA MET A 376 -17.93 11.93 -18.45
C MET A 376 -18.37 13.39 -18.35
N LEU A 377 -19.25 13.69 -17.39
CA LEU A 377 -19.49 15.07 -16.96
C LEU A 377 -18.46 15.43 -15.88
N ILE A 378 -17.72 16.52 -16.09
CA ILE A 378 -16.73 17.01 -15.12
C ILE A 378 -17.34 18.21 -14.37
N GLU A 379 -17.23 18.23 -13.05
CA GLU A 379 -17.85 19.24 -12.17
C GLU A 379 -17.11 20.61 -12.13
N HIS A 380 -16.43 20.94 -13.22
CA HIS A 380 -15.74 22.19 -13.42
C HIS A 380 -16.00 22.71 -14.85
N PRO A 381 -16.14 24.03 -15.06
CA PRO A 381 -16.29 24.57 -16.40
C PRO A 381 -14.93 24.64 -17.11
N ILE A 382 -14.94 24.58 -18.45
CA ILE A 382 -13.76 24.89 -19.26
C ILE A 382 -13.68 26.38 -19.59
N TYR A 383 -12.48 26.87 -19.85
CA TYR A 383 -12.19 28.20 -20.40
C TYR A 383 -11.04 28.12 -21.40
N PHE A 384 -10.82 29.18 -22.19
CA PHE A 384 -9.76 29.22 -23.20
C PHE A 384 -8.75 30.33 -22.89
N ALA A 385 -7.46 29.98 -22.92
CA ALA A 385 -6.36 30.86 -22.55
C ALA A 385 -5.06 30.48 -23.26
N ASN A 386 -4.04 31.32 -23.04
CA ASN A 386 -2.67 31.19 -23.54
C ASN A 386 -2.58 31.18 -25.09
N GLU A 387 -1.38 31.04 -25.65
CA GLU A 387 -1.11 31.06 -27.09
C GLU A 387 -0.37 29.80 -27.50
N SER A 388 -1.05 28.90 -28.21
CA SER A 388 -0.44 27.68 -28.71
C SER A 388 0.02 27.85 -30.15
N SER A 389 1.33 27.74 -30.41
CA SER A 389 1.89 27.76 -31.77
C SER A 389 1.39 26.62 -32.65
N GLN A 390 0.95 25.50 -32.06
CA GLN A 390 0.29 24.41 -32.78
C GLN A 390 -1.12 24.79 -33.27
N TRP A 391 -1.73 25.82 -32.68
CA TRP A 391 -3.10 26.25 -32.93
C TRP A 391 -3.15 27.73 -33.31
N ASP A 392 -2.32 28.14 -34.28
CA ASP A 392 -2.27 29.49 -34.82
C ASP A 392 -2.07 30.61 -33.77
N ASN A 393 -1.36 30.30 -32.68
CA ASN A 393 -1.19 31.17 -31.51
C ASN A 393 -2.53 31.60 -30.88
N LYS A 394 -3.56 30.75 -30.97
CA LYS A 394 -4.87 30.92 -30.34
C LYS A 394 -4.98 30.13 -29.03
N GLY A 395 -6.06 30.40 -28.29
CA GLY A 395 -6.31 29.83 -26.98
C GLY A 395 -6.61 28.34 -27.01
N VAL A 396 -6.18 27.63 -25.96
CA VAL A 396 -6.49 26.22 -25.72
C VAL A 396 -7.33 26.04 -24.46
N ALA A 397 -8.00 24.90 -24.35
CA ALA A 397 -8.95 24.65 -23.27
C ALA A 397 -8.25 24.29 -21.95
N PHE A 398 -8.66 24.91 -20.85
CA PHE A 398 -8.25 24.60 -19.48
C PHE A 398 -9.49 24.36 -18.61
N LEU A 399 -9.29 23.70 -17.47
CA LEU A 399 -10.35 23.44 -16.49
C LEU A 399 -10.28 24.50 -15.39
N ASP A 400 -11.39 25.16 -15.10
CA ASP A 400 -11.47 26.16 -14.05
C ASP A 400 -11.85 25.52 -12.72
N THR A 401 -10.85 25.12 -11.94
CA THR A 401 -11.05 24.42 -10.67
C THR A 401 -11.41 25.35 -9.51
N SER A 402 -11.31 26.67 -9.72
CA SER A 402 -11.65 27.68 -8.72
C SER A 402 -13.16 27.83 -8.47
N ARG A 403 -14.00 27.28 -9.35
CA ARG A 403 -15.46 27.33 -9.21
C ARG A 403 -16.12 26.03 -9.63
N ARG A 404 -17.30 25.79 -9.05
CA ARG A 404 -18.19 24.72 -9.52
C ARG A 404 -18.79 25.09 -10.87
N GLY A 405 -18.92 24.08 -11.72
CA GLY A 405 -19.56 24.19 -13.02
C GLY A 405 -19.73 22.80 -13.63
N ARG A 406 -20.04 22.75 -14.92
CA ARG A 406 -20.10 21.48 -15.65
C ARG A 406 -19.50 21.65 -17.03
N CYS A 407 -18.73 20.68 -17.47
CA CYS A 407 -18.31 20.53 -18.86
C CYS A 407 -18.48 19.09 -19.32
N PHE A 408 -18.71 18.92 -20.62
CA PHE A 408 -18.67 17.61 -21.27
C PHE A 408 -17.21 17.20 -21.46
N GLY A 409 -16.91 15.96 -21.10
CA GLY A 409 -15.61 15.34 -21.30
C GLY A 409 -15.73 13.89 -21.72
N LYS A 410 -14.59 13.24 -21.88
CA LYS A 410 -14.45 11.80 -22.12
C LYS A 410 -13.35 11.26 -21.24
N LYS A 411 -13.50 10.04 -20.74
CA LYS A 411 -12.45 9.35 -20.01
C LYS A 411 -11.97 8.11 -20.74
N TYR A 412 -10.65 7.90 -20.71
CA TYR A 412 -9.97 6.74 -21.28
C TYR A 412 -9.35 5.91 -20.16
N LEU A 413 -9.58 4.60 -20.13
CA LEU A 413 -8.93 3.68 -19.21
C LEU A 413 -7.57 3.28 -19.78
N ILE A 414 -6.51 3.79 -19.18
CA ILE A 414 -5.13 3.64 -19.66
C ILE A 414 -4.21 3.19 -18.54
N THR A 415 -3.00 2.76 -18.88
CA THR A 415 -1.97 2.52 -17.86
C THR A 415 -1.44 3.85 -17.31
N TRP A 416 -0.89 3.79 -16.11
CA TRP A 416 -0.33 4.96 -15.44
C TRP A 416 0.94 5.48 -16.15
N GLU A 417 1.72 4.61 -16.81
CA GLU A 417 2.81 5.04 -17.72
C GLU A 417 2.26 5.93 -18.83
N GLN A 418 1.20 5.48 -19.51
CA GLN A 418 0.57 6.25 -20.57
C GLN A 418 0.09 7.61 -20.03
N PHE A 419 -0.50 7.65 -18.84
CA PHE A 419 -0.96 8.90 -18.21
C PHE A 419 0.20 9.87 -17.91
N GLU A 420 1.25 9.41 -17.23
CA GLU A 420 2.43 10.24 -16.91
C GLU A 420 3.09 10.75 -18.19
N ARG A 421 3.19 9.88 -19.20
CA ARG A 421 3.79 10.22 -20.49
C ARG A 421 2.95 11.22 -21.29
N ILE A 422 1.63 11.08 -21.28
CA ILE A 422 0.71 12.09 -21.85
C ILE A 422 0.94 13.44 -21.15
N HIS A 423 0.98 13.46 -19.82
CA HIS A 423 1.22 14.69 -19.05
C HIS A 423 2.54 15.36 -19.42
N GLU A 424 3.62 14.60 -19.59
CA GLU A 424 4.89 15.15 -20.08
C GLU A 424 4.80 15.77 -21.48
N LEU A 425 4.08 15.11 -22.40
CA LEU A 425 3.94 15.55 -23.79
C LEU A 425 3.00 16.76 -23.95
N GLU A 426 2.04 16.93 -23.05
CA GLU A 426 1.21 18.14 -22.94
C GLU A 426 2.04 19.35 -22.44
N GLY A 427 3.19 19.09 -21.81
CA GLY A 427 4.21 20.07 -21.46
C GLY A 427 4.21 20.42 -19.98
N LYS A 428 5.14 19.83 -19.21
CA LYS A 428 5.47 20.26 -17.84
C LYS A 428 6.25 21.59 -17.89
N GLY A 429 5.61 22.69 -17.55
CA GLY A 429 6.25 24.00 -17.38
C GLY A 429 5.33 24.98 -16.68
N ASP A 430 5.88 26.04 -16.07
CA ASP A 430 5.18 27.01 -15.22
C ASP A 430 4.01 27.78 -15.89
N SER A 431 3.82 27.61 -17.21
CA SER A 431 2.79 28.27 -18.01
C SER A 431 1.87 27.33 -18.79
N TRP A 432 2.01 26.01 -18.61
CA TRP A 432 1.19 24.98 -19.27
C TRP A 432 0.65 23.99 -18.24
N TYR A 433 0.11 22.85 -18.65
CA TYR A 433 -0.62 21.91 -17.79
C TYR A 433 0.24 21.33 -16.64
N ASN A 434 0.43 22.09 -15.57
CA ASN A 434 1.37 21.84 -14.48
C ASN A 434 0.77 21.00 -13.35
N GLU A 435 -0.55 20.82 -13.31
CA GLU A 435 -1.24 20.10 -12.23
C GLU A 435 -2.04 18.90 -12.76
N THR A 436 -2.01 17.83 -11.97
CA THR A 436 -2.93 16.69 -12.12
C THR A 436 -3.98 16.77 -11.03
N ILE A 437 -5.26 16.71 -11.41
CA ILE A 437 -6.39 16.82 -10.49
C ILE A 437 -7.14 15.50 -10.43
N GLU A 438 -7.47 15.07 -9.22
CA GLU A 438 -8.30 13.89 -8.98
C GLU A 438 -9.78 14.26 -8.97
N LEU A 439 -10.57 13.57 -9.80
CA LEU A 439 -11.99 13.83 -10.00
C LEU A 439 -12.89 12.76 -9.35
N GLY A 440 -12.30 11.79 -8.64
CA GLY A 440 -12.99 10.67 -7.99
C GLY A 440 -12.44 9.32 -8.44
N SER A 441 -13.27 8.28 -8.34
CA SER A 441 -12.91 6.90 -8.73
C SER A 441 -14.11 6.15 -9.33
N GLU A 442 -13.85 5.22 -10.26
CA GLU A 442 -14.82 4.25 -10.78
C GLU A 442 -14.25 2.83 -10.63
N ASP A 443 -15.02 1.91 -10.04
CA ASP A 443 -14.61 0.52 -9.79
C ASP A 443 -13.26 0.37 -9.04
N GLY A 444 -12.97 1.31 -8.13
CA GLY A 444 -11.71 1.37 -7.39
C GLY A 444 -10.52 1.92 -8.19
N ILE A 445 -10.73 2.38 -9.42
CA ILE A 445 -9.74 3.00 -10.30
C ILE A 445 -9.87 4.53 -10.23
N PRO A 446 -8.79 5.28 -9.94
CA PRO A 446 -8.85 6.73 -9.84
C PRO A 446 -9.15 7.38 -11.20
N ILE A 447 -9.90 8.48 -11.18
CA ILE A 447 -10.17 9.34 -12.33
C ILE A 447 -9.34 10.61 -12.17
N LYS A 448 -8.43 10.86 -13.12
CA LYS A 448 -7.53 12.01 -13.09
C LYS A 448 -7.61 12.82 -14.37
N THR A 449 -7.37 14.11 -14.25
CA THR A 449 -7.28 15.04 -15.38
C THR A 449 -6.02 15.88 -15.27
N ILE A 450 -5.66 16.51 -16.38
CA ILE A 450 -4.45 17.32 -16.52
C ILE A 450 -4.92 18.75 -16.80
N THR A 451 -4.47 19.74 -16.02
CA THR A 451 -4.86 21.15 -16.19
C THR A 451 -3.77 22.10 -15.70
N HIS A 452 -4.00 23.42 -15.85
CA HIS A 452 -3.15 24.45 -15.26
C HIS A 452 -3.81 25.00 -14.00
N SER A 453 -3.05 25.08 -12.91
CA SER A 453 -3.48 25.68 -11.64
C SER A 453 -2.37 26.51 -11.02
N PRO A 454 -2.66 27.73 -10.52
CA PRO A 454 -3.97 28.38 -10.49
C PRO A 454 -4.47 28.77 -11.89
N ARG A 455 -5.74 29.17 -12.01
CA ARG A 455 -6.35 29.60 -13.28
C ARG A 455 -5.50 30.67 -13.98
N ASP A 456 -5.08 30.42 -15.21
CA ASP A 456 -4.44 31.43 -16.06
C ASP A 456 -5.43 32.55 -16.44
N HIS A 457 -4.95 33.78 -16.35
CA HIS A 457 -5.70 35.00 -16.64
C HIS A 457 -5.47 35.52 -18.07
N LYS A 458 -4.53 34.96 -18.85
CA LYS A 458 -4.28 35.34 -20.25
C LYS A 458 -5.35 34.77 -21.18
N TYR A 459 -6.53 35.39 -21.15
CA TYR A 459 -7.63 35.07 -22.05
C TYR A 459 -7.22 35.17 -23.52
N ASN A 460 -7.55 34.16 -24.30
CA ASN A 460 -7.36 34.13 -25.74
C ASN A 460 -8.45 33.28 -26.40
N LEU A 461 -9.02 33.77 -27.50
CA LEU A 461 -10.04 33.03 -28.23
C LEU A 461 -9.43 31.77 -28.86
N PRO A 462 -10.16 30.64 -28.89
CA PRO A 462 -9.70 29.46 -29.61
C PRO A 462 -9.80 29.65 -31.12
N GLY A 463 -8.87 29.02 -31.84
CA GLY A 463 -8.90 29.00 -33.30
C GLY A 463 -9.94 28.01 -33.83
N THR A 464 -10.45 28.26 -35.04
CA THR A 464 -11.45 27.40 -35.70
C THR A 464 -11.00 25.94 -35.79
N ALA A 465 -9.77 25.69 -36.22
CA ALA A 465 -9.23 24.33 -36.33
C ALA A 465 -9.21 23.58 -34.99
N TYR A 466 -8.97 24.28 -33.87
CA TYR A 466 -8.98 23.69 -32.54
C TYR A 466 -10.39 23.31 -32.10
N ILE A 467 -11.35 24.22 -32.31
CA ILE A 467 -12.76 24.01 -31.99
C ILE A 467 -13.36 22.85 -32.79
N GLU A 468 -13.05 22.75 -34.09
CA GLU A 468 -13.56 21.65 -34.93
C GLU A 468 -13.06 20.27 -34.44
N VAL A 469 -11.84 20.19 -33.88
CA VAL A 469 -11.35 18.95 -33.26
C VAL A 469 -12.14 18.59 -32.01
N ILE A 470 -12.37 19.56 -31.12
CA ILE A 470 -13.19 19.34 -29.91
C ILE A 470 -14.60 18.93 -30.31
N LYS A 471 -15.18 19.62 -31.29
CA LYS A 471 -16.53 19.37 -31.82
C LYS A 471 -16.68 17.96 -32.36
N LYS A 472 -15.75 17.49 -33.20
CA LYS A 472 -15.74 16.10 -33.70
C LYS A 472 -15.70 15.11 -32.54
N GLY A 473 -14.81 15.32 -31.56
CA GLY A 473 -14.72 14.42 -30.41
C GLY A 473 -15.95 14.43 -29.50
N LEU A 474 -16.60 15.59 -29.31
CA LEU A 474 -17.88 15.70 -28.61
C LEU A 474 -18.98 14.92 -29.34
N LYS A 475 -19.07 15.08 -30.67
CA LYS A 475 -20.07 14.37 -31.47
C LYS A 475 -19.88 12.86 -31.44
N ASP A 476 -18.63 12.40 -31.49
CA ASP A 476 -18.28 10.97 -31.39
C ASP A 476 -18.61 10.39 -29.99
N THR A 477 -18.46 11.21 -28.94
CA THR A 477 -18.66 10.78 -27.54
C THR A 477 -20.13 10.84 -27.12
N TYR A 478 -20.86 11.84 -27.62
CA TYR A 478 -22.25 12.15 -27.32
C TYR A 478 -23.07 12.17 -28.62
N PRO A 479 -23.31 11.00 -29.24
CA PRO A 479 -23.95 10.91 -30.56
C PRO A 479 -25.36 11.52 -30.58
N GLU A 480 -26.03 11.58 -29.43
CA GLU A 480 -27.34 12.19 -29.22
C GLU A 480 -27.33 13.72 -29.32
N MET A 481 -26.20 14.39 -29.08
CA MET A 481 -26.12 15.85 -29.20
C MET A 481 -26.10 16.26 -30.67
N THR A 482 -26.95 17.22 -31.04
CA THR A 482 -26.91 17.82 -32.38
C THR A 482 -25.68 18.70 -32.57
N GLU A 483 -25.24 18.87 -33.82
CA GLU A 483 -24.14 19.80 -34.18
C GLU A 483 -24.39 21.22 -33.66
N VAL A 484 -25.65 21.65 -33.67
CA VAL A 484 -26.08 22.96 -33.19
C VAL A 484 -25.96 23.07 -31.67
N GLU A 485 -26.28 22.01 -30.92
CA GLU A 485 -26.11 21.97 -29.45
C GLU A 485 -24.63 21.98 -29.06
N ILE A 486 -23.78 21.28 -29.81
CA ILE A 486 -22.33 21.31 -29.60
C ILE A 486 -21.76 22.70 -29.90
N ASP A 487 -22.16 23.32 -31.02
CA ASP A 487 -21.76 24.70 -31.37
C ASP A 487 -22.20 25.68 -30.27
N ALA A 488 -23.47 25.62 -29.83
CA ALA A 488 -23.99 26.49 -28.78
C ALA A 488 -23.23 26.30 -27.45
N TYR A 489 -22.95 25.04 -27.07
CA TYR A 489 -22.16 24.71 -25.89
C TYR A 489 -20.77 25.33 -25.97
N LEU A 490 -20.02 25.12 -27.06
CA LEU A 490 -18.65 25.60 -27.20
C LEU A 490 -18.57 27.13 -27.26
N ILE A 491 -19.47 27.77 -28.01
CA ILE A 491 -19.54 29.24 -28.08
C ILE A 491 -19.75 29.83 -26.68
N GLY A 492 -20.63 29.24 -25.88
CA GLY A 492 -20.86 29.66 -24.50
C GLY A 492 -19.67 29.47 -23.56
N ARG A 493 -18.60 28.76 -23.95
CA ARG A 493 -17.39 28.56 -23.14
C ARG A 493 -16.28 29.55 -23.40
N PHE A 494 -16.21 30.12 -24.60
CA PHE A 494 -15.19 31.12 -24.93
C PHE A 494 -15.72 32.55 -25.01
N LEU A 495 -17.04 32.79 -25.13
CA LEU A 495 -17.57 34.14 -25.12
C LEU A 495 -17.75 34.74 -23.71
N LYS A 496 -17.52 36.05 -23.61
CA LYS A 496 -17.84 36.88 -22.46
C LYS A 496 -19.31 37.29 -22.47
N LYS A 497 -19.80 37.74 -21.32
CA LYS A 497 -21.20 38.18 -21.15
C LYS A 497 -21.57 39.29 -22.13
N GLU A 498 -20.68 40.25 -22.32
CA GLU A 498 -20.87 41.39 -23.22
C GLU A 498 -21.02 40.95 -24.68
N GLU A 499 -20.25 39.96 -25.11
CA GLU A 499 -20.28 39.40 -26.45
C GLU A 499 -21.60 38.64 -26.70
N ILE A 500 -22.06 37.88 -25.71
CA ILE A 500 -23.38 37.21 -25.74
C ILE A 500 -24.51 38.25 -25.82
N MET A 501 -24.44 39.34 -25.07
CA MET A 501 -25.42 40.44 -25.14
C MET A 501 -25.44 41.11 -26.51
N ILE A 502 -24.28 41.29 -27.16
CA ILE A 502 -24.22 41.83 -28.52
C ILE A 502 -24.85 40.86 -29.51
N LEU A 503 -24.60 39.55 -29.39
CA LEU A 503 -25.23 38.56 -30.25
C LEU A 503 -26.76 38.56 -30.09
N ASP A 504 -27.28 38.57 -28.86
CA ASP A 504 -28.71 38.65 -28.59
C ASP A 504 -29.33 39.94 -29.17
N PHE A 505 -28.65 41.08 -28.96
CA PHE A 505 -29.07 42.35 -29.55
C PHE A 505 -29.12 42.27 -31.07
N LEU A 506 -28.06 41.78 -31.73
CA LEU A 506 -28.02 41.62 -33.18
C LEU A 506 -29.10 40.68 -33.70
N ARG A 507 -29.43 39.61 -32.97
CA ARG A 507 -30.50 38.68 -33.34
C ARG A 507 -31.89 39.29 -33.22
N SER A 508 -32.09 40.24 -32.30
CA SER A 508 -33.34 40.99 -32.15
C SER A 508 -33.61 42.03 -33.25
N GLN A 509 -32.61 42.34 -34.09
CA GLN A 509 -32.74 43.35 -35.14
C GLN A 509 -33.18 42.71 -36.47
N GLU A 510 -34.08 43.39 -37.18
CA GLU A 510 -34.54 42.97 -38.52
C GLU A 510 -33.42 43.03 -39.57
N HIS A 511 -32.51 43.98 -39.42
CA HIS A 511 -31.38 44.23 -40.31
C HIS A 511 -30.10 44.46 -39.51
N GLY A 512 -28.96 44.40 -40.19
CA GLY A 512 -27.68 44.76 -39.58
C GLY A 512 -27.69 46.19 -39.03
N VAL A 513 -26.99 46.40 -37.92
CA VAL A 513 -26.99 47.68 -37.18
C VAL A 513 -25.58 48.23 -36.98
N THR A 514 -25.49 49.55 -36.81
CA THR A 514 -24.22 50.25 -36.61
C THR A 514 -23.63 50.00 -35.22
N ILE A 515 -22.32 50.15 -35.08
CA ILE A 515 -21.65 50.03 -33.78
C ILE A 515 -22.22 50.97 -32.71
N HIS A 516 -22.61 52.19 -33.09
CA HIS A 516 -23.26 53.15 -32.18
C HIS A 516 -24.64 52.68 -31.73
N LYS A 517 -25.40 52.03 -32.61
CA LYS A 517 -26.71 51.48 -32.26
C LYS A 517 -26.57 50.30 -31.29
N ILE A 518 -25.52 49.49 -31.43
CA ILE A 518 -25.17 48.42 -30.48
C ILE A 518 -24.80 49.02 -29.12
N ALA A 519 -23.81 49.94 -29.09
CA ALA A 519 -23.34 50.57 -27.85
C ALA A 519 -24.48 51.30 -27.12
N GLY A 520 -25.28 52.09 -27.84
CA GLY A 520 -26.42 52.82 -27.27
C GLY A 520 -27.55 51.90 -26.81
N GLY A 521 -27.87 50.86 -27.59
CA GLY A 521 -28.93 49.90 -27.25
C GLY A 521 -28.61 49.06 -26.01
N LEU A 522 -27.34 48.69 -25.83
CA LEU A 522 -26.87 47.89 -24.69
C LEU A 522 -26.31 48.74 -23.54
N LYS A 523 -26.24 50.06 -23.69
CA LYS A 523 -25.60 51.00 -22.74
C LYS A 523 -24.15 50.61 -22.43
N MET A 524 -23.43 50.14 -23.43
CA MET A 524 -22.02 49.77 -23.34
C MET A 524 -21.13 50.94 -23.74
N ASP A 525 -19.94 51.04 -23.15
CA ASP A 525 -18.94 51.99 -23.62
C ASP A 525 -18.40 51.58 -25.00
N MET A 526 -17.94 52.58 -25.76
CA MET A 526 -17.53 52.38 -27.15
C MET A 526 -16.28 51.48 -27.26
N ASN A 527 -15.33 51.58 -26.33
CA ASN A 527 -14.10 50.79 -26.37
C ASN A 527 -14.39 49.29 -26.11
N SER A 528 -15.21 48.99 -25.10
CA SER A 528 -15.66 47.63 -24.82
C SER A 528 -16.48 47.07 -25.98
N THR A 529 -17.35 47.87 -26.59
CA THR A 529 -18.14 47.47 -27.76
C THR A 529 -17.24 47.10 -28.94
N VAL A 530 -16.25 47.94 -29.26
CA VAL A 530 -15.28 47.68 -30.33
C VAL A 530 -14.50 46.39 -30.06
N ASN A 531 -13.99 46.20 -28.83
CA ASN A 531 -13.27 44.99 -28.44
C ASN A 531 -14.12 43.72 -28.60
N SER A 532 -15.38 43.75 -28.16
CA SER A 532 -16.30 42.62 -28.33
C SER A 532 -16.64 42.36 -29.80
N ILE A 533 -16.76 43.40 -30.64
CA ILE A 533 -16.96 43.24 -32.09
C ILE A 533 -15.76 42.56 -32.74
N PHE A 534 -14.53 42.94 -32.38
CA PHE A 534 -13.34 42.26 -32.88
C PHE A 534 -13.28 40.80 -32.42
N ASN A 535 -13.61 40.50 -31.16
CA ASN A 535 -13.66 39.12 -30.66
C ASN A 535 -14.73 38.28 -31.39
N LEU A 536 -15.93 38.82 -31.59
CA LEU A 536 -17.01 38.14 -32.32
C LEU A 536 -16.67 37.93 -33.80
N LYS A 537 -15.92 38.86 -34.41
CA LYS A 537 -15.36 38.71 -35.75
C LYS A 537 -14.36 37.57 -35.79
N GLU A 538 -13.40 37.56 -34.86
CA GLU A 538 -12.38 36.50 -34.78
C GLU A 538 -13.00 35.12 -34.55
N ALA A 539 -14.04 35.05 -33.74
CA ALA A 539 -14.83 33.82 -33.52
C ALA A 539 -15.71 33.43 -34.73
N GLY A 540 -15.79 34.26 -35.76
CA GLY A 540 -16.58 33.98 -36.98
C GLY A 540 -18.09 34.04 -36.77
N LEU A 541 -18.57 34.77 -35.75
CA LEU A 541 -19.99 34.81 -35.38
C LEU A 541 -20.75 35.99 -36.01
N ILE A 542 -20.03 37.02 -36.44
CA ILE A 542 -20.59 38.20 -37.10
C ILE A 542 -19.86 38.52 -38.42
N ARG A 543 -20.54 39.25 -39.30
CA ARG A 543 -19.99 39.79 -40.55
C ARG A 543 -20.34 41.28 -40.69
N GLN A 544 -19.51 42.02 -41.42
CA GLN A 544 -19.86 43.37 -41.88
C GLN A 544 -20.85 43.30 -43.04
N ASP A 545 -21.82 44.20 -43.04
CA ASP A 545 -22.77 44.40 -44.13
C ASP A 545 -22.05 44.80 -45.42
N GLY A 546 -22.53 44.31 -46.57
CA GLY A 546 -21.96 44.61 -47.87
C GLY A 546 -21.89 46.13 -48.18
N ARG A 547 -22.78 46.94 -47.58
CA ARG A 547 -22.71 48.41 -47.65
C ARG A 547 -21.43 48.95 -47.01
N SER A 548 -21.10 48.50 -45.80
CA SER A 548 -19.90 48.93 -45.07
C SER A 548 -18.61 48.45 -45.74
N VAL A 549 -18.63 47.23 -46.30
CA VAL A 549 -17.49 46.68 -47.05
C VAL A 549 -17.23 47.50 -48.32
N ARG A 550 -18.28 47.84 -49.09
CA ARG A 550 -18.15 48.65 -50.31
C ARG A 550 -17.61 50.05 -50.06
N THR A 551 -17.89 50.65 -48.90
CA THR A 551 -17.38 51.96 -48.52
C THR A 551 -15.99 51.91 -47.88
N GLY A 552 -15.38 50.73 -47.75
CA GLY A 552 -14.07 50.56 -47.09
C GLY A 552 -14.09 50.88 -45.60
N ALA A 553 -15.25 50.78 -44.93
CA ALA A 553 -15.37 51.11 -43.52
C ALA A 553 -14.61 50.08 -42.66
N SER A 554 -13.69 50.56 -41.82
CA SER A 554 -13.01 49.72 -40.84
C SER A 554 -14.00 49.11 -39.83
N TRP A 555 -13.60 48.04 -39.14
CA TRP A 555 -14.47 47.31 -38.21
C TRP A 555 -14.85 48.11 -36.96
N ASP A 556 -14.21 49.23 -36.69
CA ASP A 556 -14.44 50.16 -35.60
C ASP A 556 -15.07 51.49 -36.07
N ALA A 557 -15.29 51.66 -37.38
CA ALA A 557 -15.87 52.87 -37.93
C ALA A 557 -17.32 53.07 -37.43
N ALA A 558 -17.70 54.33 -37.18
CA ALA A 558 -19.07 54.71 -36.80
C ALA A 558 -20.14 54.22 -37.80
N SER A 559 -19.76 54.11 -39.08
CA SER A 559 -20.61 53.67 -40.20
C SER A 559 -20.59 52.16 -40.44
N ALA A 560 -19.80 51.39 -39.68
CA ALA A 560 -19.73 49.94 -39.83
C ALA A 560 -21.01 49.29 -39.29
N ILE A 561 -21.61 48.43 -40.12
CA ILE A 561 -22.87 47.73 -39.86
C ILE A 561 -22.57 46.24 -39.75
N TYR A 562 -23.10 45.57 -38.72
CA TYR A 562 -22.87 44.14 -38.49
C TYR A 562 -24.16 43.34 -38.38
N TYR A 563 -24.07 42.06 -38.72
CA TYR A 563 -25.12 41.06 -38.53
C TYR A 563 -24.50 39.70 -38.19
N THR A 564 -25.29 38.80 -37.58
CA THR A 564 -24.84 37.44 -37.26
C THR A 564 -24.72 36.56 -38.51
N VAL A 565 -23.69 35.72 -38.53
CA VAL A 565 -23.44 34.74 -39.59
C VAL A 565 -24.59 33.74 -39.67
N LEU A 566 -25.17 33.56 -40.86
CA LEU A 566 -26.40 32.80 -41.08
C LEU A 566 -26.30 31.36 -40.57
N GLU A 567 -25.20 30.69 -40.87
CA GLU A 567 -24.91 29.30 -40.52
C GLU A 567 -24.72 29.09 -39.01
N LYS A 568 -24.53 30.17 -38.24
CA LYS A 568 -24.33 30.16 -36.79
C LYS A 568 -25.56 30.62 -36.01
N ARG A 569 -26.60 31.11 -36.69
CA ARG A 569 -27.78 31.70 -36.02
C ARG A 569 -28.50 30.72 -35.11
N GLU A 570 -28.68 29.48 -35.53
CA GLU A 570 -29.39 28.49 -34.70
C GLU A 570 -28.65 28.19 -33.39
N ALA A 571 -27.31 28.08 -33.46
CA ALA A 571 -26.48 27.90 -32.28
C ALA A 571 -26.47 29.14 -31.38
N ILE A 572 -26.44 30.35 -31.98
CA ILE A 572 -26.54 31.62 -31.26
C ILE A 572 -27.92 31.73 -30.58
N ASP A 573 -29.00 31.40 -31.28
CA ASP A 573 -30.37 31.46 -30.75
C ASP A 573 -30.52 30.52 -29.56
N ARG A 574 -29.97 29.30 -29.64
CA ARG A 574 -29.91 28.39 -28.48
C ARG A 574 -29.08 28.98 -27.34
N LEU A 575 -27.91 29.55 -27.62
CA LEU A 575 -27.07 30.17 -26.59
C LEU A 575 -27.78 31.31 -25.85
N VAL A 576 -28.49 32.18 -26.59
CA VAL A 576 -29.10 33.40 -26.02
C VAL A 576 -30.53 33.19 -25.51
N HIS A 577 -31.23 32.13 -25.95
CA HIS A 577 -32.63 31.85 -25.56
C HIS A 577 -32.78 30.70 -24.56
N ILE A 578 -31.69 30.12 -24.05
CA ILE A 578 -31.71 29.37 -22.79
C ILE A 578 -31.96 30.38 -21.66
N ARG A 579 -33.24 30.67 -21.40
CA ARG A 579 -33.72 31.33 -20.18
C ARG A 579 -34.22 30.31 -19.19
#